data_AF-C5LM65-F1
#
_entry.id   AF-C5LM65-F1
#
_cell.length_a   1.000
_cell.length_b   1.000
_cell.length_c   1.000
_cell.angle_alpha   90.00
_cell.angle_beta   90.00
_cell.angle_gamma   90.00
#
_symmetry.space_group_name_H-M   'P 1'
#
loop_
_entity.id
_entity.type
_entity.pdbx_description
1 polymer ?
#
loop_
_entity_poly.entity_id
_entity_poly.type
_entity_poly.pdbx_seq_one_letter_code
_entity_poly.pdbx_strand_id
1 'polypeptide(L)'
;MGNVVQSLIDTGKIDIDVADEDGNTALHIAVKNNMTAVERLLLAVGADGSICNKAGLTPQGLAEEAIEQIKANQQLKEEQRHEKEERKAQKLEVEKDHSELTAFLRDHGLEELVDILFARKFKYVAEVERLTDRDLRRMGVKDGEQREGFLTAVEKHFEKIAEAERAAEEERLREAERRARPASKVTAVLAFVGVFAAIYICLRTTGGLYRLTYPDAGLGDL
;
A
#
# COMPACT_ATOMS: atom_id res chain seq x y z
N MET A 1 -30.57 -40.61 34.48
CA MET A 1 -30.83 -39.19 34.81
C MET A 1 -32.20 -38.85 34.26
N GLY A 2 -33.12 -38.40 35.11
CA GLY A 2 -34.49 -38.09 34.69
C GLY A 2 -34.52 -36.82 33.83
N ASN A 3 -35.16 -36.87 32.68
CA ASN A 3 -35.39 -35.70 31.85
C ASN A 3 -36.42 -34.80 32.57
N VAL A 4 -36.04 -33.58 32.94
CA VAL A 4 -36.91 -32.64 33.66
C VAL A 4 -38.20 -32.37 32.89
N VAL A 5 -38.13 -32.34 31.56
CA VAL A 5 -39.31 -32.19 30.69
C VAL A 5 -40.26 -33.38 30.86
N GLN A 6 -39.73 -34.61 30.92
CA GLN A 6 -40.54 -35.82 31.14
C GLN A 6 -41.21 -35.79 32.51
N SER A 7 -40.46 -35.46 33.56
CA SER A 7 -41.00 -35.40 34.92
C SER A 7 -42.09 -34.34 35.09
N LEU A 8 -42.00 -33.23 34.36
CA LEU A 8 -43.03 -32.18 34.33
C LEU A 8 -44.29 -32.67 33.61
N ILE A 9 -44.13 -33.32 32.46
CA ILE A 9 -45.23 -33.89 31.68
C ILE A 9 -45.96 -34.98 32.46
N ASP A 10 -45.22 -35.86 33.14
CA ASP A 10 -45.77 -36.99 33.92
C ASP A 10 -46.68 -36.53 35.08
N THR A 11 -46.64 -35.24 35.46
CA THR A 11 -47.56 -34.68 36.47
C THR A 11 -49.00 -34.55 35.97
N GLY A 12 -49.24 -34.54 34.65
CA GLY A 12 -50.55 -34.42 34.02
C GLY A 12 -51.26 -33.08 34.23
N LYS A 13 -50.58 -32.07 34.80
CA LYS A 13 -51.14 -30.75 35.14
C LYS A 13 -50.73 -29.65 34.17
N ILE A 14 -49.92 -29.98 33.18
CA ILE A 14 -49.32 -29.01 32.25
C ILE A 14 -50.03 -29.13 30.92
N ASP A 15 -50.52 -27.99 30.43
CA ASP A 15 -50.95 -27.86 29.05
C ASP A 15 -49.72 -27.63 28.16
N ILE A 16 -49.54 -28.49 27.15
CA ILE A 16 -48.34 -28.59 26.32
C ILE A 16 -48.34 -27.54 25.21
N ASP A 17 -49.53 -27.08 24.82
CA ASP A 17 -49.75 -26.16 23.72
C ASP A 17 -49.85 -24.69 24.18
N VAL A 18 -49.52 -24.44 25.45
CA VAL A 18 -49.42 -23.07 25.99
C VAL A 18 -48.39 -22.28 25.19
N ALA A 19 -48.84 -21.15 24.67
CA ALA A 19 -48.02 -20.21 23.94
C ALA A 19 -47.45 -19.13 24.87
N ASP A 20 -46.23 -18.69 24.58
CA ASP A 20 -45.62 -17.51 25.21
C ASP A 20 -46.17 -16.19 24.64
N GLU A 21 -45.58 -15.07 25.04
CA GLU A 21 -45.96 -13.74 24.56
C GLU A 21 -45.78 -13.54 23.05
N ASP A 22 -44.96 -14.35 22.38
CA ASP A 22 -44.74 -14.31 20.94
C ASP A 22 -45.63 -15.32 20.18
N GLY A 23 -46.50 -16.04 20.91
CA GLY A 23 -47.31 -17.11 20.34
C GLY A 23 -46.54 -18.43 20.16
N ASN A 24 -45.30 -18.52 20.65
CA ASN A 24 -44.49 -19.73 20.52
C ASN A 24 -44.92 -20.76 21.59
N THR A 25 -45.28 -21.95 21.13
CA THR A 25 -45.46 -23.12 22.01
C THR A 25 -44.12 -23.73 22.40
N ALA A 26 -44.13 -24.67 23.35
CA ALA A 26 -42.95 -25.45 23.71
C ALA A 26 -42.28 -26.11 22.48
N LEU A 27 -43.07 -26.50 21.47
CA LEU A 27 -42.58 -27.12 20.24
C LEU A 27 -41.85 -26.10 19.34
N HIS A 28 -42.32 -24.84 19.25
CA HIS A 28 -41.60 -23.78 18.54
C HIS A 28 -40.21 -23.54 19.14
N ILE A 29 -40.14 -23.48 20.47
CA ILE A 29 -38.87 -23.25 21.19
C ILE A 29 -37.92 -24.43 20.99
N ALA A 30 -38.43 -25.67 21.04
CA ALA A 30 -37.63 -26.86 20.80
C ALA A 30 -37.03 -26.86 19.39
N VAL A 31 -37.83 -26.53 18.37
CA VAL A 31 -37.38 -26.48 16.97
C VAL A 31 -36.39 -25.33 16.73
N LYS A 32 -36.69 -24.12 17.23
CA LYS A 32 -35.79 -22.95 17.13
C LYS A 32 -34.39 -23.20 17.69
N ASN A 33 -34.30 -23.97 18.77
CA ASN A 33 -33.04 -24.29 19.45
C ASN A 33 -32.44 -25.63 19.01
N ASN A 34 -33.00 -26.28 17.98
CA ASN A 34 -32.54 -27.59 17.47
C ASN A 34 -32.52 -28.69 18.55
N MET A 35 -33.48 -28.67 19.48
CA MET A 35 -33.59 -29.61 20.59
C MET A 35 -34.37 -30.86 20.20
N THR A 36 -33.80 -31.66 19.29
CA THR A 36 -34.45 -32.85 18.71
C THR A 36 -34.97 -33.87 19.75
N ALA A 37 -34.31 -33.97 20.91
CA ALA A 37 -34.77 -34.84 21.98
C ALA A 37 -36.04 -34.33 22.67
N VAL A 38 -36.17 -33.01 22.84
CA VAL A 38 -37.37 -32.38 23.43
C VAL A 38 -38.50 -32.34 22.42
N GLU A 39 -38.21 -32.02 21.16
CA GLU A 39 -39.17 -32.08 20.06
C GLU A 39 -39.84 -33.46 19.96
N ARG A 40 -39.04 -34.55 19.93
CA ARG A 40 -39.57 -35.92 19.90
C ARG A 40 -40.44 -36.25 21.11
N LEU A 41 -40.07 -35.77 22.29
CA LEU A 41 -40.85 -36.00 23.51
C LEU A 41 -42.17 -35.23 23.50
N LEU A 42 -42.16 -33.96 23.09
CA LEU A 42 -43.38 -33.15 22.97
C LEU A 42 -44.34 -33.74 21.94
N LEU A 43 -43.83 -34.18 20.78
CA LEU A 43 -44.63 -34.87 19.76
C LEU A 43 -45.16 -36.22 20.26
N ALA A 44 -44.37 -36.99 21.01
CA ALA A 44 -44.80 -38.28 21.56
C ALA A 44 -45.94 -38.15 22.59
N VAL A 45 -46.06 -37.00 23.25
CA VAL A 45 -47.10 -36.70 24.24
C VAL A 45 -48.30 -35.99 23.60
N GLY A 46 -48.23 -35.66 22.31
CA GLY A 46 -49.35 -35.14 21.53
C GLY A 46 -49.39 -33.62 21.40
N ALA A 47 -48.26 -32.92 21.51
CA ALA A 47 -48.17 -31.49 21.21
C ALA A 47 -48.65 -31.18 19.78
N ASP A 48 -49.44 -30.11 19.61
CA ASP A 48 -49.97 -29.72 18.31
C ASP A 48 -48.92 -28.97 17.49
N GLY A 49 -48.42 -29.64 16.45
CA GLY A 49 -47.48 -29.08 15.47
C GLY A 49 -48.10 -28.11 14.46
N SER A 50 -49.42 -27.90 14.48
CA SER A 50 -50.14 -27.02 13.56
C SER A 50 -50.37 -25.62 14.11
N ILE A 51 -50.11 -25.38 15.40
CA ILE A 51 -50.27 -24.07 16.03
C ILE A 51 -49.28 -23.09 15.41
N CYS A 52 -49.78 -21.95 14.96
CA CYS A 52 -48.94 -20.85 14.49
C CYS A 52 -48.63 -19.87 15.62
N ASN A 53 -47.40 -19.37 15.65
CA ASN A 53 -47.02 -18.23 16.48
C ASN A 53 -47.58 -16.90 15.92
N LYS A 54 -47.26 -15.77 16.56
CA LYS A 54 -47.71 -14.44 16.11
C LYS A 54 -47.16 -14.02 14.74
N ALA A 55 -46.06 -14.63 14.28
CA ALA A 55 -45.54 -14.45 12.93
C ALA A 55 -46.29 -15.30 11.88
N GLY A 56 -47.28 -16.10 12.30
CA GLY A 56 -48.05 -16.99 11.42
C GLY A 56 -47.32 -18.29 11.07
N LEU A 57 -46.20 -18.59 11.74
CA LEU A 57 -45.36 -19.75 11.47
C LEU A 57 -45.69 -20.88 12.42
N THR A 58 -45.75 -22.10 11.89
CA THR A 58 -45.74 -23.33 12.71
C THR A 58 -44.33 -23.58 13.25
N PRO A 59 -44.15 -24.50 14.22
CA PRO A 59 -42.81 -24.89 14.69
C PRO A 59 -41.88 -25.28 13.54
N GLN A 60 -42.40 -26.05 12.58
CA GLN A 60 -41.63 -26.46 11.40
C GLN A 60 -41.36 -25.28 10.44
N GLY A 61 -42.35 -24.42 10.20
CA GLY A 61 -42.18 -23.23 9.36
C GLY A 61 -41.10 -22.28 9.89
N LEU A 62 -40.96 -22.19 11.22
CA LEU A 62 -39.89 -21.42 11.87
C LEU A 62 -38.49 -22.01 11.57
N ALA A 63 -38.35 -23.33 11.53
CA ALA A 63 -37.09 -23.97 11.12
C ALA A 63 -36.79 -23.75 9.64
N GLU A 64 -37.80 -23.85 8.78
CA GLU A 64 -37.64 -23.62 7.34
C GLU A 64 -37.18 -22.18 7.06
N GLU A 65 -37.81 -21.19 7.69
CA GLU A 65 -37.39 -19.78 7.57
C GLU A 65 -35.95 -19.57 8.08
N ALA A 66 -35.59 -20.16 9.23
CA ALA A 66 -34.23 -20.05 9.76
C ALA A 66 -33.20 -20.67 8.80
N ILE A 67 -33.52 -21.80 8.17
CA ILE A 67 -32.66 -22.44 7.16
C ILE A 67 -32.52 -21.54 5.94
N GLU A 68 -33.61 -20.92 5.46
CA GLU A 68 -33.57 -19.98 4.34
C GLU A 68 -32.72 -18.75 4.66
N GLN A 69 -32.88 -18.16 5.84
CA GLN A 69 -32.05 -17.04 6.29
C GLN A 69 -30.58 -17.43 6.40
N ILE A 70 -30.25 -18.64 6.88
CA ILE A 70 -28.86 -19.14 6.92
C ILE A 70 -28.30 -19.26 5.50
N LYS A 71 -29.06 -19.84 4.56
CA LYS A 71 -28.65 -19.96 3.16
C LYS A 71 -28.44 -18.58 2.52
N ALA A 72 -29.38 -17.65 2.71
CA ALA A 72 -29.25 -16.29 2.20
C ALA A 72 -28.02 -15.57 2.77
N ASN A 73 -27.76 -15.72 4.08
CA ASN A 73 -26.56 -15.16 4.71
C ASN A 73 -25.26 -15.81 4.22
N GLN A 74 -25.28 -17.10 3.88
CA GLN A 74 -24.14 -17.79 3.27
C GLN A 74 -23.88 -17.27 1.85
N GLN A 75 -24.93 -17.17 1.03
CA GLN A 75 -24.85 -16.64 -0.33
C GLN A 75 -24.32 -15.21 -0.33
N LEU A 76 -24.86 -14.33 0.53
CA LEU A 76 -24.41 -12.95 0.66
C LEU A 76 -22.92 -12.88 1.06
N LYS A 77 -22.44 -13.77 1.95
CA LYS A 77 -21.02 -13.85 2.32
C LYS A 77 -20.15 -14.30 1.14
N GLU A 78 -20.63 -15.22 0.32
CA GLU A 78 -19.93 -15.69 -0.88
C GLU A 78 -19.86 -14.60 -1.94
N GLU A 79 -20.95 -13.88 -2.19
CA GLU A 79 -21.01 -12.73 -3.10
C GLU A 79 -20.05 -11.63 -2.66
N GLN A 80 -20.07 -11.25 -1.38
CA GLN A 80 -19.15 -10.24 -0.82
C GLN A 80 -17.68 -10.68 -0.94
N ARG A 81 -17.41 -11.99 -0.78
CA ARG A 81 -16.07 -12.54 -0.97
C ARG A 81 -15.64 -12.43 -2.43
N HIS A 82 -16.51 -12.83 -3.37
CA HIS A 82 -16.23 -12.76 -4.80
C HIS A 82 -16.00 -11.32 -5.24
N GLU A 83 -16.87 -10.39 -4.84
CA GLU A 83 -16.74 -8.96 -5.17
C GLU A 83 -15.41 -8.39 -4.63
N LYS A 84 -15.01 -8.77 -3.41
CA LYS A 84 -13.73 -8.35 -2.84
C LYS A 84 -12.53 -8.94 -3.59
N GLU A 85 -12.64 -10.17 -4.06
CA GLU A 85 -11.61 -10.83 -4.88
C GLU A 85 -11.51 -10.16 -6.27
N GLU A 86 -12.63 -9.87 -6.93
CA GLU A 86 -12.70 -9.15 -8.19
C GLU A 86 -12.12 -7.74 -8.09
N ARG A 87 -12.50 -6.96 -7.07
CA ARG A 87 -11.95 -5.62 -6.85
C ARG A 87 -10.43 -5.63 -6.65
N LYS A 88 -9.89 -6.67 -6.02
CA LYS A 88 -8.44 -6.85 -5.86
C LYS A 88 -7.77 -7.22 -7.18
N ALA A 89 -8.38 -8.11 -7.96
CA ALA A 89 -7.89 -8.51 -9.27
C ALA A 89 -7.83 -7.31 -10.22
N GLN A 90 -8.92 -6.54 -10.31
CA GLN A 90 -8.98 -5.31 -11.12
C GLN A 90 -7.92 -4.29 -10.68
N LYS A 91 -7.74 -4.09 -9.37
CA LYS A 91 -6.68 -3.19 -8.87
C LYS A 91 -5.28 -3.67 -9.26
N LEU A 92 -5.02 -4.97 -9.18
CA LEU A 92 -3.74 -5.56 -9.57
C LEU A 92 -3.50 -5.45 -11.07
N GLU A 93 -4.54 -5.61 -11.89
CA GLU A 93 -4.46 -5.48 -13.35
C GLU A 93 -4.13 -4.04 -13.77
N VAL A 94 -4.82 -3.05 -13.16
CA VAL A 94 -4.46 -1.63 -13.35
C VAL A 94 -3.01 -1.38 -12.92
N GLU A 95 -2.56 -1.94 -11.80
CA GLU A 95 -1.17 -1.80 -11.32
C GLU A 95 -0.16 -2.47 -12.26
N LYS A 96 -0.50 -3.62 -12.86
CA LYS A 96 0.30 -4.28 -13.90
C LYS A 96 0.41 -3.41 -15.14
N ASP A 97 -0.70 -2.90 -15.66
CA ASP A 97 -0.72 -2.13 -16.90
C ASP A 97 0.06 -0.81 -16.82
N HIS A 98 0.10 -0.19 -15.64
CA HIS A 98 0.77 1.10 -15.43
C HIS A 98 2.19 0.96 -14.85
N SER A 99 2.68 -0.26 -14.64
CA SER A 99 4.00 -0.47 -14.05
C SER A 99 5.11 -0.30 -15.09
N GLU A 100 6.17 0.40 -14.67
CA GLU A 100 7.44 0.52 -15.40
C GLU A 100 8.05 -0.85 -15.74
N LEU A 101 7.86 -1.84 -14.85
CA LEU A 101 8.36 -3.20 -15.06
C LEU A 101 7.63 -3.89 -16.21
N THR A 102 6.32 -3.70 -16.35
CA THR A 102 5.53 -4.27 -17.45
C THR A 102 5.93 -3.65 -18.80
N ALA A 103 6.14 -2.33 -18.83
CA ALA A 103 6.65 -1.65 -20.03
C ALA A 103 8.05 -2.17 -20.41
N PHE A 104 8.95 -2.26 -19.43
CA PHE A 104 10.30 -2.80 -19.63
C PHE A 104 10.28 -4.24 -20.18
N LEU A 105 9.45 -5.11 -19.61
CA LEU A 105 9.33 -6.50 -20.06
C LEU A 105 8.78 -6.59 -21.49
N ARG A 106 7.76 -5.79 -21.83
CA ARG A 106 7.22 -5.71 -23.19
C ARG A 106 8.26 -5.27 -24.21
N ASP A 107 9.02 -4.22 -23.89
CA ASP A 107 10.05 -3.67 -24.79
C ASP A 107 11.17 -4.67 -25.11
N HIS A 108 11.37 -5.66 -24.23
CA HIS A 108 12.36 -6.73 -24.40
C HIS A 108 11.75 -8.07 -24.83
N GLY A 109 10.44 -8.14 -25.10
CA GLY A 109 9.74 -9.36 -25.53
C GLY A 109 9.58 -10.42 -24.43
N LEU A 110 9.60 -10.00 -23.16
CA LEU A 110 9.56 -10.85 -21.96
C LEU A 110 8.21 -10.76 -21.24
N GLU A 111 7.10 -10.59 -21.97
CA GLU A 111 5.76 -10.43 -21.40
C GLU A 111 5.33 -11.63 -20.54
N GLU A 112 5.82 -12.83 -20.85
CA GLU A 112 5.58 -14.06 -20.09
C GLU A 112 6.08 -13.99 -18.64
N LEU A 113 7.04 -13.11 -18.35
CA LEU A 113 7.58 -12.93 -17.00
C LEU A 113 6.74 -11.99 -16.13
N VAL A 114 5.81 -11.22 -16.72
CA VAL A 114 4.97 -10.26 -15.98
C VAL A 114 4.21 -10.96 -14.86
N ASP A 115 3.51 -12.06 -15.17
CA ASP A 115 2.73 -12.78 -14.16
C ASP A 115 3.60 -13.41 -13.08
N ILE A 116 4.76 -13.95 -13.45
CA ILE A 116 5.70 -14.60 -12.53
C ILE A 116 6.28 -13.58 -11.53
N LEU A 117 6.72 -12.42 -12.04
CA LEU A 117 7.33 -11.37 -11.23
C LEU A 117 6.31 -10.67 -10.34
N PHE A 118 5.12 -10.36 -10.86
CA PHE A 118 4.04 -9.77 -10.06
C PHE A 118 3.49 -10.72 -9.01
N ALA A 119 3.45 -12.03 -9.27
CA ALA A 119 3.09 -13.03 -8.26
C ALA A 119 4.05 -13.03 -7.06
N ARG A 120 5.29 -12.58 -7.25
CA ARG A 120 6.29 -12.39 -6.19
C ARG A 120 6.39 -10.96 -5.66
N LYS A 121 5.46 -10.09 -6.07
CA LYS A 121 5.35 -8.68 -5.66
C LYS A 121 6.46 -7.77 -6.19
N PHE A 122 7.15 -8.15 -7.26
CA PHE A 122 8.03 -7.24 -7.98
C PHE A 122 7.18 -6.30 -8.84
N LYS A 123 7.29 -5.00 -8.59
CA LYS A 123 6.49 -3.94 -9.22
C LYS A 123 7.32 -2.96 -10.01
N TYR A 124 8.61 -2.84 -9.73
CA TYR A 124 9.49 -1.85 -10.35
C TYR A 124 10.76 -2.50 -10.89
N VAL A 125 11.34 -1.91 -11.93
CA VAL A 125 12.60 -2.40 -12.53
C VAL A 125 13.75 -2.39 -11.50
N ALA A 126 13.78 -1.40 -10.61
CA ALA A 126 14.74 -1.32 -9.49
C ALA A 126 14.72 -2.54 -8.56
N GLU A 127 13.57 -3.20 -8.38
CA GLU A 127 13.46 -4.34 -7.46
C GLU A 127 14.01 -5.63 -8.07
N VAL A 128 14.08 -5.71 -9.40
CA VAL A 128 14.57 -6.89 -10.12
C VAL A 128 16.06 -6.86 -10.40
N GLU A 129 16.74 -5.72 -10.18
CA GLU A 129 18.19 -5.55 -10.35
C GLU A 129 19.01 -6.62 -9.60
N ARG A 130 18.56 -7.00 -8.40
CA ARG A 130 19.27 -7.95 -7.52
C ARG A 130 18.92 -9.41 -7.79
N LEU A 131 18.05 -9.69 -8.77
CA LEU A 131 17.66 -11.05 -9.07
C LEU A 131 18.80 -11.82 -9.73
N THR A 132 18.98 -13.06 -9.30
CA THR A 132 19.96 -13.98 -9.90
C THR A 132 19.26 -15.07 -10.73
N ASP A 133 20.00 -15.76 -11.60
CA ASP A 133 19.49 -16.95 -12.33
C ASP A 133 18.86 -17.98 -11.37
N ARG A 134 19.43 -18.13 -10.17
CA ARG A 134 18.92 -19.02 -9.13
C ARG A 134 17.52 -18.59 -8.67
N ASP A 135 17.29 -17.29 -8.52
CA ASP A 135 16.01 -16.75 -8.06
C ASP A 135 14.94 -16.94 -9.14
N LEU A 136 15.28 -16.69 -10.41
CA LEU A 136 14.40 -16.93 -11.55
C LEU A 136 14.01 -18.42 -11.67
N ARG A 137 14.95 -19.34 -11.44
CA ARG A 137 14.63 -20.78 -11.35
C ARG A 137 13.68 -21.10 -10.21
N ARG A 138 13.88 -20.52 -9.02
CA ARG A 138 12.99 -20.68 -7.86
C ARG A 138 11.62 -20.03 -8.06
N MET A 139 11.52 -19.07 -8.97
CA MET A 139 10.27 -18.44 -9.38
C MET A 139 9.52 -19.25 -10.44
N GLY A 140 10.15 -20.27 -11.03
CA GLY A 140 9.53 -21.19 -11.97
C GLY A 140 9.81 -20.87 -13.44
N VAL A 141 10.72 -19.93 -13.74
CA VAL A 141 11.17 -19.66 -15.11
C VAL A 141 12.08 -20.81 -15.54
N LYS A 142 11.53 -21.76 -16.31
CA LYS A 142 12.23 -22.99 -16.71
C LYS A 142 13.16 -22.79 -17.90
N ASP A 143 12.79 -21.93 -18.83
CA ASP A 143 13.59 -21.63 -20.01
C ASP A 143 14.89 -20.90 -19.62
N GLY A 144 16.02 -21.42 -20.08
CA GLY A 144 17.33 -20.82 -19.83
C GLY A 144 17.56 -19.56 -20.63
N GLU A 145 17.08 -19.52 -21.87
CA GLU A 145 17.24 -18.39 -22.77
C GLU A 145 16.45 -17.18 -22.26
N GLN A 146 15.22 -17.40 -21.76
CA GLN A 146 14.43 -16.36 -21.12
C GLN A 146 15.09 -15.79 -19.86
N ARG A 147 15.71 -16.64 -19.03
CA ARG A 147 16.40 -16.17 -17.82
C ARG A 147 17.64 -15.34 -18.17
N GLU A 148 18.45 -15.82 -19.09
CA GLU A 148 19.65 -15.09 -19.55
C GLU A 148 19.26 -13.78 -20.23
N GLY A 149 18.29 -13.83 -21.14
CA GLY A 149 17.75 -12.65 -21.83
C GLY A 149 17.20 -11.61 -20.86
N PHE A 150 16.49 -12.03 -19.81
CA PHE A 150 16.02 -11.13 -18.75
C PHE A 150 17.17 -10.47 -17.99
N LEU A 151 18.14 -11.24 -17.50
CA LEU A 151 19.26 -10.70 -16.73
C LEU A 151 20.09 -9.72 -17.57
N THR A 152 20.40 -10.07 -18.82
CA THR A 152 21.11 -9.18 -19.74
C THR A 152 20.31 -7.92 -20.06
N ALA A 153 18.99 -8.02 -20.22
CA ALA A 153 18.13 -6.85 -20.44
C ALA A 153 18.15 -5.91 -19.24
N VAL A 154 18.07 -6.46 -18.03
CA VAL A 154 18.11 -5.70 -16.77
C VAL A 154 19.45 -4.99 -16.62
N GLU A 155 20.57 -5.70 -16.81
CA GLU A 155 21.92 -5.12 -16.76
C GLU A 155 22.06 -3.94 -17.74
N LYS A 156 21.68 -4.14 -19.01
CA LYS A 156 21.73 -3.07 -20.02
C LYS A 156 20.83 -1.88 -19.70
N HIS A 157 19.70 -2.09 -19.05
CA HIS A 157 18.81 -1.01 -18.66
C HIS A 157 19.45 -0.11 -17.61
N PHE A 158 20.06 -0.70 -16.58
CA PHE A 158 20.75 0.06 -15.53
C PHE A 158 22.03 0.73 -16.04
N GLU A 159 22.76 0.11 -16.97
CA GLU A 159 23.90 0.74 -17.64
C GLU A 159 23.47 2.03 -18.36
N LYS A 160 22.37 1.99 -19.13
CA LYS A 160 21.83 3.17 -19.82
C LYS A 160 21.42 4.28 -18.85
N ILE A 161 20.81 3.94 -17.72
CA ILE A 161 20.46 4.93 -16.68
C ILE A 161 21.73 5.56 -16.12
N ALA A 162 22.73 4.76 -15.76
CA ALA A 162 23.97 5.25 -15.18
C ALA A 162 24.80 6.11 -16.17
N GLU A 163 24.74 5.81 -17.46
CA GLU A 163 25.34 6.65 -18.51
C GLU A 163 24.60 7.97 -18.68
N ALA A 164 23.26 7.95 -18.68
CA ALA A 164 22.45 9.15 -18.77
C ALA A 164 22.65 10.09 -17.57
N GLU A 165 22.76 9.54 -16.36
CA GLU A 165 23.06 10.31 -15.15
C GLU A 165 24.43 10.97 -15.23
N ARG A 166 25.47 10.24 -15.65
CA ARG A 166 26.82 10.79 -15.86
C ARG A 166 26.83 11.90 -16.89
N ALA A 167 26.14 11.71 -18.02
CA ALA A 167 26.04 12.74 -19.06
C ALA A 167 25.31 14.00 -18.55
N ALA A 168 24.24 13.84 -17.78
CA ALA A 168 23.50 14.95 -17.18
C ALA A 168 24.35 15.70 -16.14
N GLU A 169 25.16 14.99 -15.34
CA GLU A 169 26.07 15.61 -14.39
C GLU A 169 27.20 16.39 -15.09
N GLU A 170 27.78 15.84 -16.16
CA GLU A 170 28.74 16.56 -16.99
C GLU A 170 28.15 17.83 -17.61
N GLU A 171 26.90 17.75 -18.09
CA GLU A 171 26.21 18.91 -18.66
C GLU A 171 25.98 19.99 -17.58
N ARG A 172 25.52 19.59 -16.39
CA ARG A 172 25.36 20.51 -15.25
C ARG A 172 26.68 21.18 -14.86
N LEU A 173 27.79 20.44 -14.86
CA LEU A 173 29.11 21.00 -14.56
C LEU A 173 29.55 21.99 -15.64
N ARG A 174 29.37 21.65 -16.93
CA ARG A 174 29.66 22.55 -18.05
C ARG A 174 28.82 23.82 -17.99
N GLU A 175 27.55 23.73 -17.62
CA GLU A 175 26.70 24.89 -17.42
C GLU A 175 27.14 25.74 -16.21
N ALA A 176 27.51 25.11 -15.10
CA ALA A 176 28.05 25.79 -13.93
C ALA A 176 29.36 26.52 -14.27
N GLU A 177 30.26 25.90 -15.02
CA GLU A 177 31.48 26.54 -15.52
C GLU A 177 31.17 27.71 -16.46
N ARG A 178 30.21 27.57 -17.38
CA ARG A 178 29.77 28.67 -18.26
C ARG A 178 29.21 29.85 -17.47
N ARG A 179 28.46 29.59 -16.39
CA ARG A 179 27.94 30.62 -15.48
C ARG A 179 29.03 31.24 -14.61
N ALA A 180 30.01 30.45 -14.19
CA ALA A 180 31.12 30.89 -13.34
C ALA A 180 32.25 31.59 -14.11
N ARG A 181 32.31 31.47 -15.44
CA ARG A 181 33.29 32.20 -16.26
C ARG A 181 33.07 33.70 -16.07
N PRO A 182 34.05 34.44 -15.50
CA PRO A 182 33.97 35.89 -15.45
C PRO A 182 33.90 36.42 -16.88
N ALA A 183 33.01 37.40 -17.10
CA ALA A 183 32.74 37.96 -18.42
C ALA A 183 34.01 38.58 -19.03
N SER A 184 34.72 37.79 -19.85
CA SER A 184 35.93 38.11 -20.63
C SER A 184 37.23 38.34 -19.83
N LYS A 185 38.38 38.10 -20.50
CA LYS A 185 39.72 38.51 -20.00
C LYS A 185 39.77 39.99 -19.58
N VAL A 186 38.85 40.82 -20.07
CA VAL A 186 38.74 42.25 -19.74
C VAL A 186 38.24 42.47 -18.31
N THR A 187 37.32 41.67 -17.75
CA THR A 187 36.92 41.84 -16.34
C THR A 187 38.02 41.40 -15.37
N ALA A 188 38.77 40.35 -15.69
CA ALA A 188 39.95 39.96 -14.90
C ALA A 188 41.04 41.06 -14.92
N VAL A 189 41.32 41.65 -16.10
CA VAL A 189 42.28 42.76 -16.22
C VAL A 189 41.78 44.03 -15.52
N LEU A 190 40.49 44.38 -15.64
CA LEU A 190 39.90 45.53 -14.95
C LEU A 190 39.90 45.35 -13.42
N ALA A 191 39.66 44.13 -12.92
CA ALA A 191 39.79 43.83 -11.50
C ALA A 191 41.24 44.00 -11.01
N PHE A 192 42.22 43.52 -11.77
CA PHE A 192 43.64 43.73 -11.46
C PHE A 192 44.02 45.22 -11.47
N VAL A 193 43.62 45.96 -12.51
CA VAL A 193 43.90 47.41 -12.61
C VAL A 193 43.21 48.19 -11.49
N GLY A 194 41.98 47.82 -11.12
CA GLY A 194 41.24 48.42 -10.01
C GLY A 194 41.93 48.21 -8.65
N VAL A 195 42.45 47.01 -8.39
CA VAL A 195 43.22 46.71 -7.17
C VAL A 195 44.52 47.53 -7.12
N PHE A 196 45.24 47.65 -8.23
CA PHE A 196 46.45 48.48 -8.31
C PHE A 196 46.16 49.98 -8.14
N ALA A 197 45.07 50.49 -8.71
CA ALA A 197 44.63 51.87 -8.52
C ALA A 197 44.26 52.14 -7.05
N ALA A 198 43.57 51.21 -6.38
CA ALA A 198 43.25 51.31 -4.96
C ALA A 198 44.50 51.31 -4.07
N ILE A 199 45.48 50.46 -4.36
CA ILE A 199 46.78 50.44 -3.66
C ILE A 199 47.54 51.75 -3.88
N TYR A 200 47.58 52.27 -5.11
CA TYR A 200 48.23 53.54 -5.44
C TYR A 200 47.58 54.73 -4.73
N ILE A 201 46.25 54.78 -4.70
CA ILE A 201 45.49 55.81 -3.97
C ILE A 201 45.76 55.69 -2.47
N CYS A 202 45.76 54.48 -1.91
CA CYS A 202 46.03 54.24 -0.50
C CYS A 202 47.46 54.62 -0.08
N LEU A 203 48.48 54.32 -0.90
CA LEU A 203 49.86 54.76 -0.70
C LEU A 203 50.00 56.29 -0.79
N ARG A 204 49.20 56.95 -1.64
CA ARG A 204 49.20 58.40 -1.80
C ARG A 204 48.47 59.15 -0.67
N THR A 205 47.43 58.57 -0.09
CA THR A 205 46.73 59.16 1.07
C THR A 205 47.44 58.89 2.40
N THR A 206 48.10 57.75 2.55
CA THR A 206 48.89 57.44 3.76
C THR A 206 50.28 58.10 3.77
N GLY A 207 50.85 58.37 2.60
CA GLY A 207 52.10 59.15 2.48
C GLY A 207 51.98 60.63 2.86
N GLY A 208 50.76 61.13 3.11
CA GLY A 208 50.50 62.52 3.53
C GLY A 208 50.37 62.75 5.03
N LEU A 209 50.44 61.71 5.88
CA LEU A 209 50.15 61.80 7.32
C LEU A 209 51.37 61.61 8.25
N TYR A 210 52.59 61.64 7.71
CA TYR A 210 53.80 61.92 8.50
C TYR A 210 54.19 63.41 8.38
N ARG A 211 53.30 64.32 8.81
CA ARG A 211 53.68 65.71 9.10
C ARG A 211 53.48 65.96 10.60
N LEU A 212 54.58 65.71 11.31
CA LEU A 212 54.82 66.09 12.70
C LEU A 212 54.32 67.52 12.95
N THR A 213 53.44 67.66 13.93
CA THR A 213 53.23 68.93 14.63
C THR A 213 54.48 69.23 15.45
N TYR A 214 55.37 70.06 14.91
CA TYR A 214 56.25 70.91 15.70
C TYR A 214 55.80 72.36 15.46
N PRO A 215 55.45 73.13 16.50
CA PRO A 215 55.21 74.56 16.35
C PRO A 215 56.55 75.28 16.16
N ASP A 216 56.52 76.27 15.27
CA ASP A 216 57.68 76.95 14.67
C ASP A 216 57.83 78.38 15.24
N ALA A 217 59.07 78.88 15.23
CA ALA A 217 59.55 80.26 15.48
C ALA A 217 59.37 80.84 16.91
N GLY A 218 60.30 81.58 17.53
CA GLY A 218 61.57 82.16 17.09
C GLY A 218 61.76 83.55 17.74
N LEU A 219 62.90 83.72 18.45
CA LEU A 219 63.60 84.97 18.85
C LEU A 219 63.01 85.97 19.87
N GLY A 220 63.87 86.37 20.83
CA GLY A 220 63.92 87.73 21.41
C GLY A 220 64.31 87.82 22.89
N ASP A 221 65.50 88.33 23.18
CA ASP A 221 65.99 88.78 24.50
C ASP A 221 65.15 89.93 25.10
N LEU A 222 65.22 90.01 26.45
CA LEU A 222 64.76 91.02 27.45
C LEU A 222 63.52 90.69 28.28
#